data_AF-A0A966Q030-F1
#
_entry.id   AF-A0A966Q030-F1
#
_cell.length_a   1.000
_cell.length_b   1.000
_cell.length_c   1.000
_cell.angle_alpha   90.00
_cell.angle_beta   90.00
_cell.angle_gamma   90.00
#
_symmetry.space_group_name_H-M   'P 1'
#
loop_
_entity.id
_entity.type
_entity.pdbx_description
1 polymer ?
#
loop_
_entity_poly.entity_id
_entity_poly.type
_entity_poly.pdbx_seq_one_letter_code
_entity_poly.pdbx_strand_id
1 'polypeptide(L)' 'SGRKFFIKIGTYGKVFNPIGMYSEGQNNKFLSKIGRQEWQFKEVNEKTFDLYLNFLSTKNIAWLSNAERELS' A
#
# COMPACT_ATOMS: atom_id res chain seq x y z
N SER A 1 -7.71 26.32 1.81
CA SER A 1 -7.65 24.96 1.25
C SER A 1 -6.75 24.09 2.10
N GLY A 2 -7.24 22.93 2.54
CA GLY A 2 -6.42 21.93 3.24
C GLY A 2 -5.64 21.05 2.26
N ARG A 3 -4.58 20.38 2.75
CA ARG A 3 -3.84 19.37 2.00
C ARG A 3 -4.68 18.08 1.89
N LYS A 4 -4.64 17.42 0.74
CA LYS A 4 -5.22 16.09 0.52
C LYS A 4 -4.11 15.07 0.40
N PHE A 5 -4.29 13.91 1.03
CA PHE A 5 -3.29 12.85 1.05
C PHE A 5 -3.83 11.62 0.35
N PHE A 6 -2.95 10.93 -0.38
CA PHE A 6 -3.31 9.73 -1.13
C PHE A 6 -2.25 8.66 -0.91
N ILE A 7 -2.70 7.42 -0.72
CA ILE A 7 -1.81 6.24 -0.64
C ILE A 7 -2.17 5.24 -1.72
N LYS A 8 -1.18 4.45 -2.14
CA LYS A 8 -1.37 3.41 -3.15
C LYS A 8 -2.07 2.20 -2.51
N ILE A 9 -3.09 1.70 -3.21
CA ILE A 9 -3.84 0.50 -2.84
C ILE A 9 -3.41 -0.65 -3.74
N GLY A 10 -3.14 -1.79 -3.12
CA GLY A 10 -2.80 -3.03 -3.77
C GLY A 10 -4.04 -3.87 -4.11
N THR A 11 -3.80 -5.15 -4.35
CA THR A 11 -4.89 -6.11 -4.59
C THR A 11 -5.82 -6.20 -3.38
N TYR A 12 -7.10 -6.48 -3.64
CA TYR A 12 -8.11 -6.70 -2.61
C TYR A 12 -8.31 -5.53 -1.63
N GLY A 13 -8.02 -4.30 -2.05
CA GLY A 13 -8.25 -3.11 -1.24
C GLY A 13 -7.27 -2.91 -0.08
N LYS A 14 -6.21 -3.73 0.00
CA LYS A 14 -5.15 -3.59 1.01
C LYS A 14 -4.18 -2.47 0.66
N VAL A 15 -3.51 -1.90 1.65
CA VAL A 15 -2.47 -0.91 1.40
C VAL A 15 -1.32 -1.58 0.65
N PHE A 16 -0.81 -0.94 -0.41
CA PHE A 16 0.21 -1.54 -1.25
C PHE A 16 1.52 -1.77 -0.48
N ASN A 17 2.01 -3.00 -0.46
CA ASN A 17 3.28 -3.38 0.17
C ASN A 17 4.32 -3.76 -0.90
N PRO A 18 5.33 -2.91 -1.18
CA PRO A 18 6.37 -3.21 -2.15
C PRO A 18 7.38 -4.28 -1.70
N ILE A 19 7.45 -4.61 -0.40
CA ILE A 19 8.41 -5.59 0.14
C ILE A 19 7.98 -7.01 -0.26
N GLY A 20 6.68 -7.31 -0.14
CA GLY A 20 6.11 -8.62 -0.52
C GLY A 20 6.27 -8.96 -2.00
N MET A 21 6.54 -7.95 -2.84
CA MET A 21 6.79 -8.14 -4.27
C MET A 21 8.14 -8.83 -4.55
N TYR A 22 9.08 -8.79 -3.60
CA TYR A 22 10.40 -9.39 -3.73
C TYR A 22 10.58 -10.67 -2.88
N SER A 23 9.67 -10.96 -1.94
CA SER A 23 9.95 -11.99 -0.93
C SER A 23 9.62 -13.43 -1.33
N GLU A 24 8.76 -13.75 -2.30
CA GLU A 24 8.40 -15.16 -2.54
C GLU A 24 8.15 -15.51 -4.01
N GLY A 25 8.82 -16.58 -4.46
CA GLY A 25 8.77 -17.19 -5.79
C GLY A 25 7.42 -17.78 -6.21
N GLN A 26 6.31 -17.08 -5.94
CA GLN A 26 4.94 -17.44 -6.33
C GLN A 26 4.25 -16.39 -7.22
N ASN A 27 4.84 -15.21 -7.44
CA ASN A 27 4.15 -14.09 -8.09
C ASN A 27 4.01 -14.19 -9.62
N ASN A 28 4.76 -15.08 -10.29
CA ASN A 28 4.71 -15.17 -11.76
C ASN A 28 3.39 -15.73 -12.31
N LYS A 29 2.58 -16.45 -11.51
CA LYS A 29 1.28 -16.97 -11.97
C LYS A 29 0.14 -15.95 -11.88
N PHE A 30 0.29 -14.89 -11.07
CA PHE A 30 -0.77 -13.89 -10.89
C PHE A 30 -0.64 -12.74 -11.91
N LEU A 31 0.59 -12.44 -12.34
CA LEU A 31 0.89 -11.37 -13.30
C LEU A 31 0.41 -11.65 -14.73
N SER A 32 0.19 -12.92 -15.11
CA SER A 32 -0.19 -13.29 -16.48
C SER A 32 -1.69 -13.13 -16.81
N LYS A 33 -2.55 -12.95 -15.80
CA LYS A 33 -4.01 -12.85 -15.99
C LYS A 33 -4.59 -11.44 -15.81
N ILE A 34 -3.85 -10.53 -15.19
CA ILE A 34 -4.35 -9.19 -14.86
C ILE A 34 -3.59 -8.21 -15.73
N GLY A 35 -4.20 -7.82 -16.86
CA GLY A 35 -3.70 -6.72 -17.68
C GLY A 35 -3.38 -5.52 -16.80
N ARG A 36 -2.27 -4.82 -17.12
CA ARG A 36 -1.67 -3.67 -16.38
C ARG A 36 -2.64 -3.06 -15.37
N GLN A 37 -2.61 -3.56 -14.13
CA GLN A 37 -3.50 -3.10 -13.09
C GLN A 37 -3.22 -1.61 -12.88
N GLU A 38 -4.18 -0.76 -13.26
CA GLU A 38 -4.05 0.69 -13.10
C GLU A 38 -3.72 1.00 -11.64
N TRP A 39 -2.78 1.91 -11.42
CA TRP A 39 -2.41 2.28 -10.06
C TRP A 39 -3.61 2.90 -9.36
N GLN A 40 -4.12 2.20 -8.36
CA GLN A 40 -5.21 2.69 -7.53
C GLN A 40 -4.66 3.49 -6.36
N PHE A 41 -5.16 4.70 -6.19
CA PHE A 41 -4.85 5.56 -5.06
C PHE A 41 -6.15 5.84 -4.29
N LYS A 42 -6.07 5.84 -2.97
CA LYS A 42 -7.19 6.17 -2.07
C LYS A 42 -6.85 7.43 -1.29
N GLU A 43 -7.80 8.37 -1.24
CA GLU A 43 -7.71 9.55 -0.38
C GLU A 43 -7.75 9.11 1.09
N VAL A 44 -6.84 9.64 1.90
CA VAL A 44 -6.70 9.31 3.32
C VAL A 44 -6.43 10.56 4.16
N ASN A 45 -6.51 10.42 5.48
CA ASN A 45 -6.10 11.48 6.40
C ASN A 45 -4.55 11.57 6.52
N GLU A 46 -4.05 12.66 7.10
CA GLU A 46 -2.61 12.92 7.27
C GLU A 46 -1.93 11.82 8.10
N LYS A 47 -2.58 11.33 9.16
CA LYS A 47 -2.04 10.28 10.03
C LYS A 47 -1.80 8.96 9.29
N THR A 48 -2.77 8.48 8.51
CA THR A 48 -2.62 7.28 7.68
C THR A 48 -1.50 7.45 6.67
N PHE A 49 -1.38 8.64 6.07
CA PHE A 49 -0.32 8.96 5.12
C PHE A 49 1.07 8.89 5.78
N ASP A 50 1.24 9.49 6.96
CA ASP A 50 2.50 9.49 7.70
C ASP A 50 2.90 8.07 8.15
N LEU A 51 1.94 7.27 8.61
CA LEU A 51 2.17 5.86 8.94
C LEU A 51 2.67 5.09 7.71
N TYR A 52 2.04 5.29 6.55
CA TYR A 52 2.45 4.65 5.31
C TYR A 52 3.81 5.14 4.81
N LEU A 53 4.10 6.44 4.93
CA LEU A 53 5.39 7.02 4.56
C LEU A 53 6.53 6.47 5.45
N ASN A 54 6.28 6.33 6.76
CA ASN A 54 7.21 5.70 7.70
C ASN A 54 7.45 4.23 7.34
N PHE A 55 6.40 3.49 6.97
CA PHE A 55 6.54 2.14 6.45
C PHE A 55 7.43 2.10 5.20
N LEU A 56 7.18 2.96 4.20
CA LEU A 56 7.97 2.98 2.97
C LEU A 56 9.43 3.33 3.21
N SER A 57 9.70 4.22 4.16
CA SER A 57 11.05 4.69 4.50
C SER A 57 11.85 3.68 5.33
N THR A 58 11.20 3.04 6.31
CA THR A 58 11.88 2.14 7.26
C THR A 58 11.76 0.66 6.92
N LYS A 59 10.83 0.30 6.03
CA LYS A 59 10.42 -1.08 5.73
C LYS A 59 9.87 -1.85 6.94
N ASN A 60 9.58 -1.19 8.06
CA ASN A 60 9.01 -1.82 9.24
C ASN A 60 7.51 -2.05 9.07
N ILE A 61 7.10 -3.33 9.04
CA ILE A 61 5.71 -3.78 8.82
C ILE A 61 4.75 -3.27 9.89
N ALA A 62 5.20 -2.98 11.11
CA ALA A 62 4.34 -2.44 12.16
C ALA A 62 3.67 -1.12 11.75
N TRP A 63 4.39 -0.26 11.00
CA TRP A 63 3.83 0.98 10.46
C TRP A 63 2.73 0.72 9.43
N LEU A 64 2.90 -0.30 8.58
CA LEU A 64 1.88 -0.70 7.61
C LEU A 64 0.63 -1.23 8.31
N SER A 65 0.78 -2.10 9.31
CA SER A 65 -0.35 -2.63 10.08
C SER A 65 -1.12 -1.52 10.82
N ASN A 66 -0.41 -0.51 11.33
CA ASN A 66 -1.05 0.66 11.94
C ASN A 66 -1.80 1.51 10.91
N ALA A 67 -1.23 1.71 9.71
CA ALA A 67 -1.89 2.43 8.63
C ALA A 67 -3.18 1.72 8.17
N GLU A 68 -3.16 0.39 8.05
CA GLU A 68 -4.34 -0.41 7.69
C GLU A 68 -5.44 -0.35 8.75
N ARG A 69 -5.07 -0.36 10.03
CA ARG A 69 -6.02 -0.17 11.15
C ARG A 69 -6.67 1.21 11.14
N GLU A 70 -5.90 2.27 10.87
CA GLU A 70 -6.43 3.63 10.81
C GLU A 70 -7.35 3.86 9.59
N LEU A 71 -7.13 3.10 8.51
CA LEU A 71 -7.93 3.17 7.29
C LEU A 71 -9.29 2.46 7.39
N SER A 72 -9.40 1.51 8.33
CA SER A 72 -10.60 0.68 8.57
C SER A 72 -11.58 1.38 9.50
#